data_AF-A0A6V1Q2U0-F1
#
_entry.id   AF-A0A6V1Q2U0-F1
#
_cell.length_a   1.000
_cell.length_b   1.000
_cell.length_c   1.000
_cell.angle_alpha   90.00
_cell.angle_beta   90.00
_cell.angle_gamma   90.00
#
_symmetry.space_group_name_H-M   'P 1'
#
loop_
_entity.id
_entity.type
_entity.pdbx_description
1 polymer ?
#
loop_
_entity_poly.entity_id
_entity_poly.type
_entity_poly.pdbx_seq_one_letter_code
_entity_poly.pdbx_strand_id
1 'polypeptide(L)'
;DVGALRRAHVGLSLLNCPGLERRLKKGLGGGSGKKRRKKEKKTPTKVAEISLNDSTETGIRRRKGSKAEETGSAVGAATEEKKQKKKKEKAGTKKKSKKSKPKPGAMMKLLAEIQEQEQAPGAARLGDASVASPFTAKRVSCDAALALIRQGRCTLVTTLQMYKILALNCLVGAYLLSALYAYGVKQGDTQMVVAGVLVALLFFAVSRAKPLERVSAERPPAGVFCPEVVASVVVQFAAHLACLVLAVRLCAAHLPDVEDPFLVPDGPFYPNPLSSVVYLLSTLVQANNFAANYAGHPFMEGLRENKLLFWSLTAAYGALAVAATEAFEPLQDLLQLAPMPSPAFRNQVLALLAADTVLAVGGEKIVRLFFSKQKKIAVVAA
;
A
#
# COMPACT_ATOMS: atom_id res chain seq x y z
N ASP A 1 -24.79 0.33 -27.24
CA ASP A 1 -24.26 0.84 -28.51
C ASP A 1 -22.73 0.84 -28.45
N VAL A 2 -22.09 0.08 -29.32
CA VAL A 2 -20.62 -0.03 -29.40
C VAL A 2 -19.99 1.28 -29.90
N GLY A 3 -20.69 2.04 -30.75
CA GLY A 3 -20.25 3.34 -31.23
C GLY A 3 -20.18 4.38 -30.11
N ALA A 4 -21.17 4.39 -29.22
CA ALA A 4 -21.15 5.23 -28.03
C ALA A 4 -20.02 4.86 -27.05
N LEU A 5 -19.74 3.56 -26.86
CA LEU A 5 -18.63 3.09 -26.01
C LEU A 5 -17.26 3.54 -26.53
N ARG A 6 -17.07 3.57 -27.86
CA ARG A 6 -15.81 4.06 -28.48
C ARG A 6 -15.57 5.56 -28.28
N ARG A 7 -16.64 6.35 -28.08
CA ARG A 7 -16.56 7.80 -27.87
C ARG A 7 -16.56 8.19 -26.39
N ALA A 8 -16.87 7.25 -25.49
CA ALA A 8 -16.93 7.51 -24.06
C ALA A 8 -15.54 7.42 -23.41
N HIS A 9 -15.25 8.29 -22.45
CA HIS A 9 -14.02 8.22 -21.65
C HIS A 9 -13.93 6.91 -20.84
N VAL A 10 -15.08 6.36 -20.43
CA VAL A 10 -15.21 5.07 -19.73
C VAL A 10 -16.47 4.37 -20.21
N GLY A 11 -16.38 3.08 -20.46
CA GLY A 11 -17.49 2.23 -20.89
C GLY A 11 -17.81 1.11 -19.90
N LEU A 12 -19.09 0.86 -19.66
CA LEU A 12 -19.58 -0.28 -18.87
C LEU A 12 -20.61 -1.06 -19.71
N SER A 13 -20.37 -2.35 -19.93
CA SER A 13 -21.36 -3.26 -20.49
C SER A 13 -22.09 -4.03 -19.40
N LEU A 14 -23.39 -4.29 -19.60
CA LEU A 14 -24.21 -5.09 -18.69
C LEU A 14 -24.56 -6.41 -19.40
N LEU A 15 -24.16 -7.54 -18.81
CA LEU A 15 -24.47 -8.86 -19.35
C LEU A 15 -25.89 -9.28 -18.97
N ASN A 16 -26.75 -9.49 -19.96
CA ASN A 16 -28.09 -10.02 -19.74
C ASN A 16 -28.04 -11.54 -19.49
N CYS A 17 -28.15 -11.95 -18.23
CA CYS A 17 -28.13 -13.37 -17.84
C CYS A 17 -29.27 -13.73 -16.87
N PRO A 18 -30.47 -14.04 -17.38
CA PRO A 18 -31.64 -14.35 -16.56
C PRO A 18 -31.45 -15.55 -15.62
N GLY A 19 -30.58 -16.50 -15.99
CA GLY A 19 -30.22 -17.65 -15.15
C GLY A 19 -29.33 -17.28 -13.96
N LEU A 20 -28.33 -16.42 -14.19
CA LEU A 20 -27.44 -15.91 -13.14
C LEU A 20 -28.19 -14.98 -12.20
N GLU A 21 -29.08 -14.15 -12.73
CA GLU A 21 -29.91 -13.23 -11.94
C GLU A 21 -30.86 -13.98 -11.01
N ARG A 22 -31.50 -15.07 -11.48
CA ARG A 22 -32.31 -15.94 -10.63
C ARG A 22 -31.49 -16.62 -9.53
N ARG A 23 -30.25 -17.02 -9.81
CA ARG A 23 -29.34 -17.61 -8.79
C ARG A 23 -28.90 -16.58 -7.75
N LEU A 24 -28.58 -15.36 -8.17
CA LEU A 24 -28.25 -14.23 -7.28
C LEU A 24 -29.45 -13.83 -6.40
N LYS A 25 -30.66 -13.72 -6.99
CA LYS A 25 -31.90 -13.45 -6.25
C LYS A 25 -32.26 -14.57 -5.27
N LYS A 26 -32.04 -15.84 -5.63
CA LYS A 26 -32.23 -16.99 -4.71
C LYS A 26 -31.20 -17.03 -3.58
N GLY A 27 -29.96 -16.62 -3.84
CA GLY A 27 -28.92 -16.49 -2.80
C GLY A 27 -29.19 -15.35 -1.81
N LEU A 28 -29.89 -14.29 -2.24
CA LEU A 28 -30.29 -13.16 -1.40
C LEU A 28 -31.70 -13.31 -0.79
N GLY A 29 -32.56 -14.15 -1.36
CA GLY A 29 -33.98 -14.31 -0.98
C GLY A 29 -34.35 -15.63 -0.29
N GLY A 30 -33.37 -16.45 0.09
CA GLY A 30 -33.59 -17.72 0.80
C GLY A 30 -33.89 -17.58 2.29
N GLY A 31 -34.84 -16.72 2.66
CA GLY A 31 -35.19 -16.43 4.05
C GLY A 31 -36.65 -16.05 4.23
N SER A 32 -37.57 -16.99 4.06
CA SER A 32 -38.93 -16.84 4.59
C SER A 32 -39.59 -18.20 4.86
N GLY A 33 -39.64 -18.56 6.14
CA GLY A 33 -40.87 -19.08 6.77
C GLY A 33 -41.09 -20.59 6.89
N LYS A 34 -40.49 -21.25 7.91
CA LYS A 34 -41.22 -21.91 9.03
C LYS A 34 -40.31 -22.71 9.97
N LYS A 35 -40.44 -22.40 11.28
CA LYS A 35 -40.14 -23.20 12.48
C LYS A 35 -38.72 -23.75 12.70
N ARG A 36 -37.93 -23.05 13.55
CA ARG A 36 -37.33 -23.68 14.75
C ARG A 36 -36.88 -22.64 15.78
N ARG A 37 -37.39 -22.81 17.00
CA ARG A 37 -37.10 -22.05 18.23
C ARG A 37 -35.68 -22.34 18.75
N LYS A 38 -35.07 -21.29 19.33
CA LYS A 38 -33.98 -21.27 20.34
C LYS A 38 -32.60 -21.87 19.98
N LYS A 39 -31.63 -20.97 19.72
CA LYS A 39 -30.51 -20.66 20.65
C LYS A 39 -29.65 -19.53 20.05
N GLU A 40 -29.58 -18.40 20.74
CA GLU A 40 -28.56 -17.39 20.53
C GLU A 40 -27.19 -17.95 20.86
N LYS A 41 -26.22 -17.78 19.95
CA LYS A 41 -24.83 -17.47 20.29
C LYS A 41 -24.16 -16.76 19.11
N LYS A 42 -23.54 -15.63 19.44
CA LYS A 42 -22.90 -14.59 18.62
C LYS A 42 -21.80 -15.15 17.70
N THR A 43 -21.73 -14.68 16.44
CA THR A 43 -20.48 -14.46 15.64
C THR A 43 -20.82 -13.81 14.27
N PRO A 44 -19.86 -13.09 13.63
CA PRO A 44 -20.16 -11.92 12.82
C PRO A 44 -20.45 -12.20 11.34
N THR A 45 -21.18 -11.25 10.76
CA THR A 45 -21.59 -11.12 9.35
C THR A 45 -20.38 -11.15 8.40
N LYS A 46 -20.26 -12.21 7.59
CA LYS A 46 -19.36 -12.25 6.43
C LYS A 46 -19.95 -11.38 5.32
N VAL A 47 -19.35 -10.22 5.09
CA VAL A 47 -19.55 -9.41 3.89
C VAL A 47 -18.83 -10.12 2.75
N ALA A 48 -19.53 -10.38 1.65
CA ALA A 48 -18.99 -11.03 0.47
C ALA A 48 -17.77 -10.24 -0.06
N GLU A 49 -16.59 -10.88 -0.02
CA GLU A 49 -15.40 -10.42 -0.72
C GLU A 49 -15.70 -10.38 -2.23
N ILE A 50 -15.44 -9.23 -2.84
CA ILE A 50 -15.27 -9.12 -4.28
C ILE A 50 -13.91 -9.75 -4.57
N SER A 51 -13.91 -11.02 -5.00
CA SER A 51 -12.72 -11.69 -5.51
C SER A 51 -12.29 -10.99 -6.79
N LEU A 52 -11.30 -10.10 -6.69
CA LEU A 52 -10.44 -9.73 -7.79
C LEU A 52 -9.50 -10.92 -8.00
N ASN A 53 -9.82 -11.78 -8.97
CA ASN A 53 -8.83 -12.73 -9.46
C ASN A 53 -7.78 -11.94 -10.23
N ASP A 54 -6.68 -11.66 -9.56
CA ASP A 54 -5.43 -11.27 -10.20
C ASP A 54 -4.91 -12.50 -10.94
N SER A 55 -4.93 -12.44 -12.26
CA SER A 55 -4.40 -13.49 -13.14
C SER A 55 -3.33 -12.88 -14.02
N THR A 56 -2.27 -12.38 -13.39
CA THR A 56 -0.99 -12.10 -14.06
C THR A 56 0.04 -13.13 -13.63
N GLU A 57 -0.06 -14.33 -14.19
CA GLU A 57 1.11 -15.17 -14.45
C GLU A 57 0.95 -15.80 -15.83
N THR A 58 1.48 -15.13 -16.84
CA THR A 58 1.99 -15.81 -18.03
C THR A 58 3.43 -15.37 -18.22
N GLY A 59 4.33 -16.30 -17.91
CA GLY A 59 5.76 -16.14 -18.06
C GLY A 59 6.16 -15.87 -19.52
N ILE A 60 6.77 -14.71 -19.74
CA ILE A 60 7.59 -14.47 -20.93
C ILE A 60 8.92 -15.17 -20.71
N ARG A 61 8.97 -16.45 -21.10
CA ARG A 61 10.22 -17.19 -21.28
C ARG A 61 10.71 -16.95 -22.71
N ARG A 62 11.39 -15.82 -22.95
CA ARG A 62 12.09 -15.58 -24.23
C ARG A 62 13.40 -16.37 -24.24
N ARG A 63 13.45 -17.35 -25.15
CA ARG A 63 14.64 -18.07 -25.60
C ARG A 63 15.68 -17.08 -26.15
N LYS A 64 16.94 -17.19 -25.69
CA LYS A 64 18.12 -16.71 -26.42
C LYS A 64 18.49 -17.76 -27.48
N GLY A 65 18.69 -17.31 -28.72
CA GLY A 65 19.33 -18.03 -29.81
C GLY A 65 20.51 -17.22 -30.35
N SER A 66 21.70 -17.79 -30.17
CA SER A 66 22.96 -17.73 -30.93
C SER A 66 23.37 -16.54 -31.84
N LYS A 67 24.63 -16.13 -31.60
CA LYS A 67 25.79 -15.89 -32.51
C LYS A 67 26.35 -14.46 -32.69
N ALA A 68 27.70 -14.42 -32.54
CA ALA A 68 28.76 -13.49 -33.00
C ALA A 68 29.41 -12.70 -31.84
N GLU A 69 30.65 -13.08 -31.45
CA GLU A 69 31.93 -12.34 -31.66
C GLU A 69 32.09 -11.15 -30.69
N GLU A 70 33.20 -10.83 -30.04
CA GLU A 70 34.58 -11.33 -29.90
C GLU A 70 35.21 -10.51 -28.73
N THR A 71 36.34 -10.98 -28.16
CA THR A 71 37.27 -10.27 -27.24
C THR A 71 36.78 -9.98 -25.80
N GLY A 72 37.51 -10.19 -24.70
CA GLY A 72 38.85 -10.71 -24.43
C GLY A 72 39.13 -10.66 -22.90
N SER A 73 40.11 -11.46 -22.46
CA SER A 73 40.84 -11.42 -21.16
C SER A 73 40.08 -11.74 -19.85
N ALA A 74 40.30 -12.91 -19.23
CA ALA A 74 41.34 -13.20 -18.20
C ALA A 74 40.84 -12.80 -16.77
N VAL A 75 41.00 -13.53 -15.66
CA VAL A 75 42.03 -14.46 -15.15
C VAL A 75 41.38 -15.31 -14.03
N GLY A 76 41.83 -16.57 -13.89
CA GLY A 76 42.05 -17.36 -12.65
C GLY A 76 40.94 -17.58 -11.61
N ALA A 77 40.90 -18.66 -10.83
CA ALA A 77 41.75 -19.84 -10.73
C ALA A 77 41.06 -20.85 -9.78
N ALA A 78 41.34 -22.14 -10.03
CA ALA A 78 41.40 -23.24 -9.06
C ALA A 78 40.05 -23.71 -8.42
N THR A 79 39.79 -24.98 -8.11
CA THR A 79 40.65 -26.16 -7.98
C THR A 79 39.77 -27.42 -8.03
N GLU A 80 40.32 -28.44 -8.67
CA GLU A 80 40.26 -29.89 -8.36
C GLU A 80 38.99 -30.76 -8.51
N GLU A 81 39.25 -31.80 -9.30
CA GLU A 81 38.51 -33.03 -9.51
C GLU A 81 38.45 -33.95 -8.27
N LYS A 82 37.41 -34.80 -8.19
CA LYS A 82 37.60 -36.23 -7.90
C LYS A 82 36.45 -37.12 -8.42
N LYS A 83 36.76 -37.80 -9.53
CA LYS A 83 36.57 -39.24 -9.82
C LYS A 83 36.18 -40.09 -8.57
N GLN A 84 35.40 -41.19 -8.62
CA GLN A 84 35.31 -42.25 -9.62
C GLN A 84 34.30 -43.34 -9.16
N LYS A 85 33.69 -44.05 -10.14
CA LYS A 85 33.42 -45.53 -10.19
C LYS A 85 32.41 -46.15 -9.19
N LYS A 86 31.70 -47.26 -9.46
CA LYS A 86 31.75 -48.30 -10.51
C LYS A 86 30.47 -49.16 -10.50
N LYS A 87 30.04 -49.58 -11.70
CA LYS A 87 29.54 -50.90 -12.15
C LYS A 87 28.53 -51.72 -11.31
N LYS A 88 27.46 -52.16 -12.00
CA LYS A 88 27.31 -53.59 -12.42
C LYS A 88 26.34 -53.78 -13.60
N GLU A 89 26.80 -54.60 -14.54
CA GLU A 89 26.16 -55.29 -15.68
C GLU A 89 24.91 -56.12 -15.26
N LYS A 90 23.97 -56.61 -16.08
CA LYS A 90 23.93 -57.05 -17.50
C LYS A 90 22.46 -57.37 -17.87
N ALA A 91 22.16 -57.39 -19.18
CA ALA A 91 21.20 -58.23 -19.92
C ALA A 91 20.29 -57.42 -20.86
N GLY A 92 20.54 -57.58 -22.15
CA GLY A 92 19.85 -56.86 -23.21
C GLY A 92 18.53 -57.51 -23.63
N THR A 93 17.64 -56.67 -24.17
CA THR A 93 16.79 -57.07 -25.30
C THR A 93 16.49 -55.83 -26.13
N LYS A 94 16.95 -55.82 -27.39
CA LYS A 94 16.58 -54.82 -28.39
C LYS A 94 15.08 -54.91 -28.65
N LYS A 95 14.31 -53.85 -28.40
CA LYS A 95 13.02 -53.60 -29.09
C LYS A 95 12.82 -52.10 -29.35
N LYS A 96 12.89 -51.78 -30.64
CA LYS A 96 12.45 -50.59 -31.39
C LYS A 96 11.87 -49.40 -30.60
N SER A 97 12.48 -48.24 -30.81
CA SER A 97 11.89 -46.92 -30.58
C SER A 97 10.53 -46.77 -31.29
N LYS A 98 9.45 -46.60 -30.53
CA LYS A 98 8.23 -45.95 -31.01
C LYS A 98 8.11 -44.61 -30.26
N LYS A 99 8.41 -43.51 -30.96
CA LYS A 99 8.01 -42.15 -30.56
C LYS A 99 6.47 -42.15 -30.43
N SER A 100 5.94 -42.09 -29.22
CA SER A 100 4.54 -41.81 -28.98
C SER A 100 4.25 -40.36 -29.39
N LYS A 101 3.59 -40.19 -30.54
CA LYS A 101 2.97 -38.92 -30.91
C LYS A 101 1.90 -38.60 -29.84
N PRO A 102 1.78 -37.35 -29.36
CA PRO A 102 0.67 -36.98 -28.50
C PRO A 102 -0.64 -37.21 -29.26
N LYS A 103 -1.59 -37.92 -28.65
CA LYS A 103 -2.86 -38.27 -29.28
C LYS A 103 -3.65 -36.98 -29.58
N PRO A 104 -4.14 -36.76 -30.82
CA PRO A 104 -4.90 -35.55 -31.19
C PRO A 104 -6.19 -35.35 -30.37
N GLY A 105 -6.69 -36.41 -29.73
CA GLY A 105 -7.86 -36.33 -28.86
C GLY A 105 -7.65 -35.59 -27.54
N ALA A 106 -6.40 -35.40 -27.06
CA ALA A 106 -6.16 -34.69 -25.80
C ALA A 106 -6.33 -33.16 -25.95
N MET A 107 -5.90 -32.61 -27.09
CA MET A 107 -6.09 -31.20 -27.42
C MET A 107 -7.55 -30.91 -27.77
N MET A 108 -8.22 -31.85 -28.45
CA MET A 108 -9.66 -31.75 -28.75
C MET A 108 -10.53 -31.91 -27.50
N LYS A 109 -10.10 -32.72 -26.51
CA LYS A 109 -10.73 -32.78 -25.19
C LYS A 109 -10.53 -31.51 -24.39
N LEU A 110 -9.35 -30.90 -24.44
CA LEU A 110 -9.10 -29.62 -23.77
C LEU A 110 -9.91 -28.47 -24.41
N LEU A 111 -10.02 -28.44 -25.75
CA LEU A 111 -10.91 -27.51 -26.45
C LEU A 111 -12.38 -27.79 -26.13
N ALA A 112 -12.79 -29.06 -26.09
CA ALA A 112 -14.14 -29.44 -25.70
C ALA A 112 -14.43 -29.06 -24.24
N GLU A 113 -13.50 -29.26 -23.30
CA GLU A 113 -13.64 -28.86 -21.89
C GLU A 113 -13.70 -27.33 -21.72
N ILE A 114 -12.93 -26.55 -22.50
CA ILE A 114 -13.01 -25.08 -22.53
C ILE A 114 -14.39 -24.65 -23.09
N GLN A 115 -14.87 -25.33 -24.14
CA GLN A 115 -16.15 -25.04 -24.77
C GLN A 115 -17.35 -25.50 -23.92
N GLU A 116 -17.17 -26.55 -23.11
CA GLU A 116 -18.12 -27.05 -22.11
C GLU A 116 -18.14 -26.15 -20.86
N GLN A 117 -17.00 -25.52 -20.51
CA GLN A 117 -16.94 -24.42 -19.54
C GLN A 117 -17.65 -23.16 -20.06
N GLU A 118 -17.57 -22.85 -21.35
CA GLU A 118 -18.37 -21.80 -22.01
C GLU A 118 -19.86 -22.17 -22.15
N GLN A 119 -20.20 -23.46 -22.16
CA GLN A 119 -21.57 -23.98 -22.20
C GLN A 119 -22.12 -24.41 -20.84
N ALA A 120 -21.39 -24.16 -19.75
CA ALA A 120 -21.90 -24.37 -18.41
C ALA A 120 -23.18 -23.54 -18.23
N PRO A 121 -24.28 -24.09 -17.67
CA PRO A 121 -25.52 -23.35 -17.44
C PRO A 121 -25.27 -22.24 -16.39
N GLY A 122 -24.82 -21.09 -16.87
CA GLY A 122 -24.29 -19.99 -16.06
C GLY A 122 -23.18 -19.16 -16.71
N ALA A 123 -22.56 -19.63 -17.79
CA ALA A 123 -21.64 -18.84 -18.59
C ALA A 123 -22.41 -17.78 -19.39
N ALA A 124 -22.18 -16.52 -19.04
CA ALA A 124 -22.79 -15.39 -19.72
C ALA A 124 -22.21 -15.25 -21.12
N ARG A 125 -23.04 -15.26 -22.17
CA ARG A 125 -22.58 -14.95 -23.52
C ARG A 125 -22.06 -13.52 -23.55
N LEU A 126 -20.76 -13.37 -23.80
CA LEU A 126 -20.15 -12.07 -24.03
C LEU A 126 -20.65 -11.54 -25.38
N GLY A 127 -21.22 -10.35 -25.38
CA GLY A 127 -21.61 -9.65 -26.62
C GLY A 127 -20.55 -8.62 -27.03
N ASP A 128 -20.71 -8.05 -28.22
CA ASP A 128 -19.79 -7.04 -28.77
C ASP A 128 -19.59 -5.82 -27.86
N ALA A 129 -20.62 -5.46 -27.09
CA ALA A 129 -20.53 -4.39 -26.09
C ALA A 129 -19.52 -4.72 -24.97
N SER A 130 -19.41 -5.99 -24.55
CA SER A 130 -18.47 -6.43 -23.53
C SER A 130 -17.04 -6.56 -24.05
N VAL A 131 -16.88 -6.82 -25.35
CA VAL A 131 -15.57 -6.76 -26.03
C VAL A 131 -15.08 -5.31 -26.14
N ALA A 132 -15.99 -4.36 -26.36
CA ALA A 132 -15.65 -2.95 -26.54
C ALA A 132 -15.51 -2.15 -25.23
N SER A 133 -16.13 -2.60 -24.13
CA SER A 133 -16.10 -1.88 -22.84
C SER A 133 -14.95 -2.34 -21.94
N PRO A 134 -14.22 -1.44 -21.27
CA PRO A 134 -13.20 -1.82 -20.28
C PRO A 134 -13.80 -2.52 -19.04
N PHE A 135 -15.08 -2.26 -18.71
CA PHE A 135 -15.78 -2.91 -17.61
C PHE A 135 -16.99 -3.71 -18.12
N THR A 136 -17.17 -4.92 -17.59
CA THR A 136 -18.32 -5.78 -17.87
C THR A 136 -18.99 -6.21 -16.58
N ALA A 137 -20.23 -5.77 -16.34
CA ALA A 137 -21.02 -6.20 -15.19
C ALA A 137 -21.75 -7.51 -15.50
N LYS A 138 -21.62 -8.48 -14.61
CA LYS A 138 -22.35 -9.76 -14.68
C LYS A 138 -23.81 -9.66 -14.25
N ARG A 139 -24.25 -8.51 -13.72
CA ARG A 139 -25.62 -8.26 -13.25
C ARG A 139 -26.31 -7.27 -14.18
N VAL A 140 -27.59 -7.52 -14.48
CA VAL A 140 -28.46 -6.63 -15.26
C VAL A 140 -29.03 -5.53 -14.36
N SER A 141 -28.17 -4.75 -13.70
CA SER A 141 -28.62 -3.61 -12.89
C SER A 141 -27.76 -2.39 -13.18
N CYS A 142 -28.42 -1.22 -13.25
CA CYS A 142 -27.76 0.07 -13.31
C CYS A 142 -26.97 0.37 -12.01
N ASP A 143 -27.20 -0.36 -10.92
CA ASP A 143 -26.41 -0.26 -9.68
C ASP A 143 -24.92 -0.54 -9.92
N ALA A 144 -24.58 -1.35 -10.92
CA ALA A 144 -23.20 -1.61 -11.30
C ALA A 144 -22.47 -0.32 -11.73
N ALA A 145 -23.16 0.60 -12.41
CA ALA A 145 -22.60 1.89 -12.79
C ALA A 145 -22.34 2.76 -11.55
N LEU A 146 -23.28 2.78 -10.60
CA LEU A 146 -23.10 3.51 -9.34
C LEU A 146 -21.96 2.93 -8.49
N ALA A 147 -21.86 1.60 -8.41
CA ALA A 147 -20.75 0.93 -7.72
C ALA A 147 -19.39 1.28 -8.36
N LEU A 148 -19.33 1.30 -9.69
CA LEU A 148 -18.12 1.69 -10.41
C LEU A 148 -17.74 3.15 -10.14
N ILE A 149 -18.70 4.08 -10.13
CA ILE A 149 -18.46 5.50 -9.82
C ILE A 149 -17.98 5.67 -8.37
N ARG A 150 -18.61 4.99 -7.41
CA ARG A 150 -18.21 5.02 -5.98
C ARG A 150 -16.78 4.51 -5.82
N GLN A 151 -16.47 3.37 -6.43
CA GLN A 151 -15.15 2.77 -6.38
C GLN A 151 -14.10 3.68 -7.04
N GLY A 152 -14.39 4.20 -8.23
CA GLY A 152 -13.48 5.11 -8.93
C GLY A 152 -13.15 6.37 -8.14
N ARG A 153 -14.15 6.96 -7.46
CA ARG A 153 -13.94 8.13 -6.58
C ARG A 153 -13.11 7.79 -5.35
N CYS A 154 -13.40 6.67 -4.69
CA CYS A 154 -12.61 6.17 -3.56
C CYS A 154 -11.16 5.92 -3.98
N THR A 155 -10.95 5.23 -5.11
CA THR A 155 -9.62 4.95 -5.66
C THR A 155 -8.87 6.24 -6.01
N LEU A 156 -9.50 7.21 -6.68
CA LEU A 156 -8.86 8.49 -7.02
C LEU A 156 -8.37 9.22 -5.77
N VAL A 157 -9.22 9.35 -4.74
CA VAL A 157 -8.85 10.00 -3.49
C VAL A 157 -7.76 9.21 -2.75
N THR A 158 -7.84 7.88 -2.76
CA THR A 158 -6.84 7.00 -2.16
C THR A 158 -5.47 7.15 -2.85
N THR A 159 -5.45 7.25 -4.18
CA THR A 159 -4.23 7.50 -4.93
C THR A 159 -3.64 8.88 -4.61
N LEU A 160 -4.46 9.92 -4.56
CA LEU A 160 -3.99 11.27 -4.23
C LEU A 160 -3.41 11.35 -2.81
N GLN A 161 -4.06 10.78 -1.80
CA GLN A 161 -3.50 10.76 -0.44
C GLN A 161 -2.19 9.97 -0.38
N MET A 162 -2.06 8.85 -1.11
CA MET A 162 -0.81 8.09 -1.18
C MET A 162 0.30 8.93 -1.80
N TYR A 163 0.03 9.70 -2.85
CA TYR A 163 1.00 10.62 -3.43
C TYR A 163 1.43 11.72 -2.46
N LYS A 164 0.49 12.29 -1.67
CA LYS A 164 0.85 13.24 -0.61
C LYS A 164 1.78 12.64 0.43
N ILE A 165 1.45 11.44 0.91
CA ILE A 165 2.26 10.72 1.91
C ILE A 165 3.66 10.44 1.37
N LEU A 166 3.76 9.96 0.12
CA LEU A 166 5.06 9.70 -0.52
C LEU A 166 5.88 10.98 -0.68
N ALA A 167 5.26 12.07 -1.15
CA ALA A 167 5.94 13.36 -1.31
C ALA A 167 6.48 13.88 0.04
N LEU A 168 5.66 13.85 1.10
CA LEU A 168 6.07 14.27 2.44
C LEU A 168 7.19 13.40 3.00
N ASN A 169 7.09 12.08 2.85
CA ASN A 169 8.14 11.16 3.29
C ASN A 169 9.47 11.41 2.56
N CYS A 170 9.44 11.67 1.26
CA CYS A 170 10.63 12.00 0.48
C CYS A 170 11.26 13.33 0.90
N LEU A 171 10.45 14.38 1.07
CA LEU A 171 10.94 15.71 1.45
C LEU A 171 11.55 15.72 2.86
N VAL A 172 10.84 15.12 3.83
CA VAL A 172 11.34 15.01 5.21
C VAL A 172 12.55 14.09 5.27
N GLY A 173 12.51 12.94 4.58
CA GLY A 173 13.62 11.99 4.52
C GLY A 173 14.89 12.59 3.91
N ALA A 174 14.77 13.43 2.89
CA ALA A 174 15.90 14.11 2.27
C ALA A 174 16.61 15.06 3.25
N TYR A 175 15.85 15.90 3.95
CA TYR A 175 16.44 16.76 5.00
C TYR A 175 17.03 15.93 6.12
N LEU A 176 16.31 14.90 6.58
CA LEU A 176 16.75 14.05 7.68
C LEU A 176 18.10 13.41 7.39
N LEU A 177 18.23 12.77 6.22
CA LEU A 177 19.46 12.11 5.82
C LEU A 177 20.59 13.12 5.65
N SER A 178 20.30 14.30 5.09
CA SER A 178 21.29 15.37 4.96
C SER A 178 21.76 15.90 6.32
N ALA A 179 20.86 16.10 7.28
CA ALA A 179 21.21 16.58 8.61
C ALA A 179 22.04 15.54 9.36
N LEU A 180 21.59 14.28 9.38
CA LEU A 180 22.31 13.18 10.01
C LEU A 180 23.73 13.01 9.44
N TYR A 181 23.87 13.05 8.11
CA TYR A 181 25.16 13.00 7.44
C TYR A 181 26.08 14.15 7.85
N ALA A 182 25.55 15.38 7.96
CA ALA A 182 26.34 16.56 8.36
C ALA A 182 26.88 16.47 9.80
N TYR A 183 26.20 15.76 10.70
CA TYR A 183 26.65 15.52 12.07
C TYR A 183 27.42 14.20 12.24
N GLY A 184 27.67 13.44 11.17
CA GLY A 184 28.33 12.14 11.24
C GLY A 184 27.52 11.10 12.02
N VAL A 185 26.19 11.26 12.08
CA VAL A 185 25.29 10.36 12.81
C VAL A 185 24.46 9.54 11.82
N LYS A 186 24.16 8.30 12.17
CA LYS A 186 23.30 7.40 11.38
C LYS A 186 22.14 6.86 12.23
N GLN A 187 21.10 6.34 11.58
CA GLN A 187 20.07 5.53 12.21
C GLN A 187 20.48 4.06 12.25
N GLY A 188 20.07 3.33 13.27
CA GLY A 188 20.34 1.90 13.39
C GLY A 188 19.56 1.07 12.38
N ASP A 189 20.09 -0.08 11.97
CA ASP A 189 19.40 -0.96 11.03
C ASP A 189 18.05 -1.44 11.59
N THR A 190 17.99 -1.76 12.89
CA THR A 190 16.75 -2.14 13.57
C THR A 190 15.71 -1.03 13.52
N GLN A 191 16.12 0.22 13.74
CA GLN A 191 15.26 1.40 13.63
C GLN A 191 14.63 1.49 12.24
N MET A 192 15.44 1.34 11.19
CA MET A 192 15.00 1.39 9.80
C MET A 192 14.03 0.25 9.44
N VAL A 193 14.30 -0.96 9.93
CA VAL A 193 13.39 -2.12 9.73
C VAL A 193 12.05 -1.89 10.43
N VAL A 194 12.06 -1.46 11.70
CA VAL A 194 10.81 -1.21 12.46
C VAL A 194 9.98 -0.12 11.80
N ALA A 195 10.60 1.01 11.42
CA ALA A 195 9.90 2.09 10.72
C ALA A 195 9.37 1.63 9.35
N GLY A 196 10.16 0.87 8.59
CA GLY A 196 9.74 0.32 7.30
C GLY A 196 8.55 -0.63 7.40
N VAL A 197 8.55 -1.53 8.39
CA VAL A 197 7.42 -2.44 8.68
C VAL A 197 6.17 -1.65 9.08
N LEU A 198 6.32 -0.62 9.93
CA LEU A 198 5.22 0.26 10.29
C LEU A 198 4.60 0.94 9.05
N VAL A 199 5.43 1.56 8.20
CA VAL A 199 4.96 2.22 6.98
C VAL A 199 4.27 1.24 6.04
N ALA A 200 4.84 0.04 5.85
CA ALA A 200 4.24 -1.01 5.04
C ALA A 200 2.85 -1.42 5.57
N LEU A 201 2.72 -1.61 6.88
CA LEU A 201 1.45 -1.92 7.54
C LEU A 201 0.43 -0.80 7.34
N LEU A 202 0.82 0.46 7.49
CA LEU A 202 -0.07 1.61 7.32
C LEU A 202 -0.53 1.76 5.86
N PHE A 203 0.37 1.60 4.88
CA PHE A 203 -0.03 1.57 3.46
C PHE A 203 -0.98 0.42 3.13
N PHE A 204 -0.71 -0.76 3.67
CA PHE A 204 -1.60 -1.90 3.52
C PHE A 204 -2.99 -1.60 4.10
N ALA A 205 -3.05 -1.01 5.30
CA ALA A 205 -4.31 -0.63 5.94
C ALA A 205 -5.09 0.43 5.16
N VAL A 206 -4.40 1.42 4.58
CA VAL A 206 -5.01 2.42 3.68
C VAL A 206 -5.59 1.76 2.42
N SER A 207 -4.90 0.77 1.84
CA SER A 207 -5.38 0.06 0.64
C SER A 207 -6.69 -0.73 0.85
N ARG A 208 -7.05 -0.99 2.12
CA ARG A 208 -8.26 -1.72 2.49
C ARG A 208 -9.48 -0.81 2.73
N ALA A 209 -9.33 0.49 2.56
CA ALA A 209 -10.41 1.45 2.76
C ALA A 209 -11.56 1.20 1.78
N LYS A 210 -12.79 1.20 2.30
CA LYS A 210 -14.00 0.91 1.51
C LYS A 210 -14.70 2.18 1.03
N PRO A 211 -15.25 2.19 -0.20
CA PRO A 211 -16.09 3.29 -0.67
C PRO A 211 -17.39 3.36 0.13
N LEU A 212 -17.95 4.56 0.27
CA LEU A 212 -19.27 4.75 0.87
C LEU A 212 -20.40 4.37 -0.09
N GLU A 213 -21.54 3.93 0.46
CA GLU A 213 -22.72 3.60 -0.32
C GLU A 213 -23.44 4.82 -0.91
N ARG A 214 -23.23 6.02 -0.35
CA ARG A 214 -23.83 7.25 -0.89
C ARG A 214 -22.80 8.03 -1.68
N VAL A 215 -23.19 8.45 -2.88
CA VAL A 215 -22.36 9.32 -3.74
C VAL A 215 -22.60 10.76 -3.30
N SER A 216 -21.56 11.44 -2.80
CA SER A 216 -21.66 12.85 -2.41
C SER A 216 -21.58 13.78 -3.61
N ALA A 217 -22.18 14.97 -3.52
CA ALA A 217 -22.11 15.99 -4.57
C ALA A 217 -20.70 16.60 -4.73
N GLU A 218 -19.88 16.53 -3.67
CA GLU A 218 -18.50 17.02 -3.68
C GLU A 218 -17.63 16.24 -4.67
N ARG A 219 -16.83 16.93 -5.47
CA ARG A 219 -15.90 16.30 -6.41
C ARG A 219 -14.54 16.07 -5.76
N PRO A 220 -13.89 14.90 -5.97
CA PRO A 220 -12.50 14.70 -5.59
C PRO A 220 -11.59 15.76 -6.25
N PRO A 221 -10.41 16.04 -5.68
CA PRO A 221 -9.41 16.86 -6.37
C PRO A 221 -9.03 16.23 -7.72
N ALA A 222 -8.79 17.08 -8.73
CA ALA A 222 -8.59 16.63 -10.11
C ALA A 222 -7.22 15.98 -10.36
N GLY A 223 -6.24 16.23 -9.49
CA GLY A 223 -4.87 15.72 -9.66
C GLY A 223 -3.93 16.18 -8.55
N VAL A 224 -2.67 15.74 -8.63
CA VAL A 224 -1.62 16.03 -7.63
C VAL A 224 -1.21 17.49 -7.64
N PHE A 225 -1.15 18.11 -8.81
CA PHE A 225 -0.73 19.50 -8.98
C PHE A 225 -1.88 20.52 -8.83
N CYS A 226 -2.99 20.13 -8.21
CA CYS A 226 -4.01 21.12 -7.87
C CYS A 226 -3.55 21.96 -6.67
N PRO A 227 -3.88 23.26 -6.61
CA PRO A 227 -3.42 24.15 -5.55
C PRO A 227 -3.74 23.64 -4.14
N GLU A 228 -4.88 22.97 -3.96
CA GLU A 228 -5.27 22.36 -2.68
C GLU A 228 -4.29 21.30 -2.20
N VAL A 229 -3.90 20.38 -3.08
CA VAL A 229 -2.97 19.28 -2.74
C VAL A 229 -1.55 19.82 -2.54
N VAL A 230 -1.11 20.74 -3.40
CA VAL A 230 0.22 21.36 -3.28
C VAL A 230 0.35 22.18 -2.00
N ALA A 231 -0.61 23.06 -1.72
CA ALA A 231 -0.61 23.87 -0.49
C ALA A 231 -0.60 22.99 0.76
N SER A 232 -1.37 21.90 0.74
CA SER A 232 -1.39 20.92 1.83
C SER A 232 -0.01 20.29 2.07
N VAL A 233 0.65 19.80 1.01
CA VAL A 233 2.00 19.21 1.12
C VAL A 233 3.00 20.25 1.62
N VAL A 234 2.95 21.48 1.11
CA VAL A 234 3.87 22.56 1.52
C VAL A 234 3.69 22.93 3.00
N VAL A 235 2.45 23.10 3.47
CA VAL A 235 2.16 23.45 4.88
C VAL A 235 2.60 22.34 5.82
N GLN A 236 2.29 21.08 5.50
CA GLN A 236 2.71 19.94 6.32
C GLN A 236 4.23 19.79 6.31
N PHE A 237 4.88 19.88 5.13
CA PHE A 237 6.33 19.82 5.04
C PHE A 237 7.01 20.93 5.84
N ALA A 238 6.51 22.17 5.77
CA ALA A 238 7.05 23.29 6.53
C ALA A 238 6.94 23.05 8.05
N ALA A 239 5.81 22.51 8.53
CA ALA A 239 5.63 22.13 9.93
C ALA A 239 6.65 21.06 10.36
N HIS A 240 6.72 19.96 9.61
CA HIS A 240 7.66 18.87 9.88
C HIS A 240 9.11 19.33 9.83
N LEU A 241 9.48 20.12 8.82
CA LEU A 241 10.83 20.67 8.66
C LEU A 241 11.19 21.59 9.82
N ALA A 242 10.28 22.48 10.24
CA ALA A 242 10.52 23.35 11.39
C ALA A 242 10.78 22.54 12.66
N CYS A 243 9.95 21.53 12.95
CA CYS A 243 10.15 20.65 14.09
C CYS A 243 11.46 19.87 13.99
N LEU A 244 11.84 19.40 12.80
CA LEU A 244 13.06 18.64 12.59
C LEU A 244 14.33 19.48 12.71
N VAL A 245 14.31 20.71 12.18
CA VAL A 245 15.39 21.69 12.37
C VAL A 245 15.55 22.01 13.86
N LEU A 246 14.45 22.23 14.58
CA LEU A 246 14.48 22.47 16.02
C LEU A 246 15.02 21.27 16.79
N ALA A 247 14.60 20.05 16.44
CA ALA A 247 15.11 18.81 17.06
C ALA A 247 16.63 18.71 16.91
N VAL A 248 17.13 18.89 15.69
CA VAL A 248 18.56 18.84 15.39
C VAL A 248 19.32 19.90 16.18
N ARG A 249 18.81 21.15 16.24
CA ARG A 249 19.45 22.23 17.02
C ARG A 249 19.47 21.96 18.52
N LEU A 250 18.39 21.42 19.09
CA LEU A 250 18.31 21.06 20.50
C LEU A 250 19.33 19.96 20.84
N CYS A 251 19.46 18.96 19.97
CA CYS A 251 20.40 17.87 20.16
C CYS A 251 21.85 18.30 19.92
N ALA A 252 22.12 19.15 18.94
CA ALA A 252 23.47 19.61 18.58
C ALA A 252 24.19 20.27 19.76
N ALA A 253 23.48 20.96 20.65
CA ALA A 253 24.05 21.54 21.88
C ALA A 253 24.56 20.51 22.90
N HIS A 254 24.19 19.23 22.73
CA HIS A 254 24.53 18.12 23.61
C HIS A 254 25.41 17.07 22.92
N LEU A 255 25.84 17.33 21.68
CA LEU A 255 26.80 16.45 21.00
C LEU A 255 28.22 16.76 21.49
N PRO A 256 29.09 15.74 21.65
CA PRO A 256 30.52 15.94 21.84
C PRO A 256 31.14 16.64 20.63
N ASP A 257 32.33 17.24 20.82
CA ASP A 257 33.04 18.01 19.78
C ASP A 257 33.22 17.20 18.47
N VAL A 258 33.33 17.93 17.36
CA VAL A 258 33.36 17.44 15.96
C VAL A 258 34.46 16.40 15.69
N GLU A 259 35.41 16.23 16.60
CA GLU A 259 36.54 15.28 16.50
C GLU A 259 36.28 13.92 17.16
N ASP A 260 35.05 13.63 17.62
CA ASP A 260 34.71 12.33 18.19
C ASP A 260 34.88 11.19 17.15
N PRO A 261 35.74 10.18 17.40
CA PRO A 261 35.91 9.02 16.52
C PRO A 261 34.62 8.24 16.22
N PHE A 262 33.58 8.42 17.04
CA PHE A 262 32.26 7.78 16.87
C PHE A 262 31.31 8.56 15.94
N LEU A 263 31.66 9.80 15.53
CA LEU A 263 30.84 10.67 14.67
C LEU A 263 31.39 10.74 13.24
N VAL A 264 31.38 9.61 12.54
CA VAL A 264 31.83 9.50 11.14
C VAL A 264 30.63 9.19 10.24
N PRO A 265 30.37 9.95 9.15
CA PRO A 265 29.20 9.74 8.30
C PRO A 265 29.04 8.32 7.74
N ASP A 266 30.16 7.66 7.46
CA ASP A 266 30.23 6.28 6.97
C ASP A 266 30.73 5.28 8.04
N GLY A 267 30.71 5.67 9.31
CA GLY A 267 31.09 4.84 10.45
C GLY A 267 30.00 3.84 10.88
N PRO A 268 30.32 2.94 11.82
CA PRO A 268 29.32 2.08 12.44
C PRO A 268 28.31 2.89 13.28
N PHE A 269 27.10 2.36 13.44
CA PHE A 269 26.05 3.03 14.21
C PHE A 269 26.34 2.99 15.71
N TYR A 270 26.32 4.17 16.34
CA TYR A 270 26.35 4.33 17.79
C TYR A 270 25.10 5.09 18.27
N PRO A 271 24.35 4.54 19.24
CA PRO A 271 23.23 5.23 19.85
C PRO A 271 23.67 6.56 20.49
N ASN A 272 23.01 7.65 20.13
CA ASN A 272 23.23 8.96 20.74
C ASN A 272 21.90 9.74 20.82
N PRO A 273 21.84 10.84 21.60
CA PRO A 273 20.60 11.60 21.75
C PRO A 273 20.05 12.13 20.42
N LEU A 274 20.92 12.57 19.50
CA LEU A 274 20.48 13.06 18.18
C LEU A 274 19.83 11.95 17.36
N SER A 275 20.47 10.78 17.22
CA SER A 275 19.90 9.65 16.46
C SER A 275 18.57 9.18 17.05
N SER A 276 18.45 9.18 18.38
CA SER A 276 17.25 8.75 19.10
C SER A 276 16.09 9.73 18.93
N VAL A 277 16.32 11.03 19.15
CA VAL A 277 15.30 12.07 18.95
C VAL A 277 14.87 12.14 17.50
N VAL A 278 15.82 12.08 16.56
CA VAL A 278 15.55 12.04 15.12
C VAL A 278 14.72 10.82 14.74
N TYR A 279 15.04 9.64 15.29
CA TYR A 279 14.26 8.43 15.03
C TYR A 279 12.81 8.56 15.53
N LEU A 280 12.62 9.03 16.77
CA LEU A 280 11.30 9.25 17.35
C LEU A 280 10.49 10.25 16.52
N LEU A 281 11.09 11.39 16.17
CA LEU A 281 10.42 12.42 15.38
C LEU A 281 10.13 11.95 13.95
N SER A 282 11.07 11.31 13.26
CA SER A 282 10.85 10.82 11.90
C SER A 282 9.76 9.73 11.82
N THR A 283 9.73 8.82 12.80
CA THR A 283 8.69 7.80 12.91
C THR A 283 7.32 8.42 13.24
N LEU A 284 7.29 9.44 14.10
CA LEU A 284 6.07 10.21 14.37
C LEU A 284 5.58 10.95 13.12
N VAL A 285 6.46 11.61 12.39
CA VAL A 285 6.12 12.31 11.13
C VAL A 285 5.51 11.34 10.13
N GLN A 286 6.05 10.11 10.01
CA GLN A 286 5.45 9.08 9.17
C GLN A 286 4.02 8.75 9.63
N ALA A 287 3.78 8.53 10.93
CA ALA A 287 2.44 8.28 11.46
C ALA A 287 1.48 9.47 11.25
N ASN A 288 1.97 10.70 11.44
CA ASN A 288 1.25 11.95 11.21
C ASN A 288 0.86 12.09 9.74
N ASN A 289 1.75 11.74 8.80
CA ASN A 289 1.46 11.76 7.37
C ASN A 289 0.27 10.87 7.03
N PHE A 290 0.18 9.66 7.60
CA PHE A 290 -0.99 8.80 7.40
C PHE A 290 -2.25 9.36 8.08
N ALA A 291 -2.14 9.83 9.32
CA ALA A 291 -3.30 10.31 10.07
C ALA A 291 -3.91 11.59 9.49
N ALA A 292 -3.07 12.56 9.12
CA ALA A 292 -3.50 13.85 8.56
C ALA A 292 -4.03 13.69 7.12
N ASN A 293 -3.34 12.91 6.29
CA ASN A 293 -3.68 12.79 4.87
C ASN A 293 -4.78 11.78 4.56
N TYR A 294 -5.20 10.96 5.54
CA TYR A 294 -6.37 10.09 5.34
C TYR A 294 -7.60 10.94 5.00
N ALA A 295 -8.16 10.72 3.81
CA ALA A 295 -9.23 11.59 3.32
C ALA A 295 -10.57 11.30 4.03
N GLY A 296 -10.95 10.02 4.15
CA GLY A 296 -12.20 9.60 4.78
C GLY A 296 -13.46 10.09 4.07
N HIS A 297 -14.46 10.48 4.87
CA HIS A 297 -15.71 11.05 4.38
C HIS A 297 -15.46 12.33 3.57
N PRO A 298 -16.18 12.55 2.44
CA PRO A 298 -17.39 11.85 2.00
C PRO A 298 -17.14 10.82 0.86
N PHE A 299 -15.92 10.31 0.68
CA PHE A 299 -15.56 9.43 -0.44
C PHE A 299 -15.34 7.98 -0.02
N MET A 300 -14.83 7.76 1.18
CA MET A 300 -14.56 6.45 1.76
C MET A 300 -14.87 6.45 3.26
N GLU A 301 -14.81 5.27 3.87
CA GLU A 301 -14.97 5.11 5.31
C GLU A 301 -14.03 6.03 6.10
N GLY A 302 -14.49 6.51 7.26
CA GLY A 302 -13.70 7.37 8.14
C GLY A 302 -12.52 6.64 8.79
N LEU A 303 -11.57 7.39 9.35
CA LEU A 303 -10.37 6.82 9.98
C LEU A 303 -10.72 5.81 11.09
N ARG A 304 -11.75 6.09 11.90
CA ARG A 304 -12.25 5.21 12.96
C ARG A 304 -13.05 4.02 12.45
N GLU A 305 -13.59 4.11 11.24
CA GLU A 305 -14.36 3.04 10.59
C GLU A 305 -13.40 2.00 9.98
N ASN A 306 -12.27 2.46 9.43
CA ASN A 306 -11.14 1.59 9.08
C ASN A 306 -10.41 1.11 10.34
N LYS A 307 -10.93 0.05 10.95
CA LYS A 307 -10.41 -0.52 12.20
C LYS A 307 -8.94 -0.91 12.11
N LEU A 308 -8.49 -1.42 10.96
CA LEU A 308 -7.09 -1.83 10.79
C LEU A 308 -6.17 -0.61 10.89
N LEU A 309 -6.45 0.44 10.11
CA LEU A 309 -5.66 1.66 10.13
C LEU A 309 -5.72 2.36 11.50
N PHE A 310 -6.91 2.42 12.11
CA PHE A 310 -7.10 3.04 13.42
C PHE A 310 -6.27 2.38 14.51
N TRP A 311 -6.34 1.04 14.63
CA TRP A 311 -5.59 0.31 15.66
C TRP A 311 -4.09 0.31 15.37
N SER A 312 -3.67 0.22 14.10
CA SER A 312 -2.25 0.34 13.73
C SER A 312 -1.67 1.71 14.08
N LEU A 313 -2.38 2.81 13.79
CA LEU A 313 -1.95 4.15 14.18
C LEU A 313 -1.94 4.33 15.69
N THR A 314 -2.98 3.85 16.39
CA THR A 314 -3.07 3.96 17.85
C THR A 314 -1.92 3.21 18.52
N ALA A 315 -1.60 2.00 18.04
CA ALA A 315 -0.46 1.23 18.51
C ALA A 315 0.88 1.95 18.23
N ALA A 316 1.02 2.56 17.04
CA ALA A 316 2.22 3.32 16.70
C ALA A 316 2.42 4.55 17.58
N TYR A 317 1.39 5.37 17.79
CA TYR A 317 1.46 6.52 18.70
C TYR A 317 1.71 6.09 20.15
N GLY A 318 1.09 4.99 20.59
CA GLY A 318 1.32 4.42 21.92
C GLY A 318 2.77 3.98 22.11
N ALA A 319 3.31 3.22 21.16
CA ALA A 319 4.71 2.78 21.18
C ALA A 319 5.67 3.97 21.15
N LEU A 320 5.40 5.00 20.33
CA LEU A 320 6.18 6.23 20.30
C LEU A 320 6.14 7.00 21.61
N ALA A 321 4.97 7.09 22.26
CA ALA A 321 4.84 7.75 23.55
C ALA A 321 5.60 7.00 24.66
N VAL A 322 5.51 5.66 24.70
CA VAL A 322 6.30 4.83 25.62
C VAL A 322 7.81 4.98 25.34
N ALA A 323 8.20 4.99 24.07
CA ALA A 323 9.58 5.17 23.66
C ALA A 323 10.14 6.55 24.07
N ALA A 324 9.38 7.62 23.83
CA ALA A 324 9.78 9.00 24.12
C ALA A 324 9.77 9.36 25.61
N THR A 325 8.99 8.65 26.44
CA THR A 325 8.98 8.82 27.89
C THR A 325 10.04 8.01 28.62
N GLU A 326 10.75 7.12 27.92
CA GLU A 326 11.74 6.19 28.49
C GLU A 326 11.16 5.26 29.56
N ALA A 327 9.85 4.98 29.48
CA ALA A 327 9.14 4.27 30.55
C ALA A 327 9.32 2.74 30.53
N PHE A 328 9.89 2.17 29.46
CA PHE A 328 9.89 0.71 29.26
C PHE A 328 11.16 0.17 28.58
N GLU A 329 12.23 0.01 29.37
CA GLU A 329 13.59 -0.38 28.93
C GLU A 329 13.69 -1.38 27.76
N PRO A 330 12.91 -2.50 27.70
CA PRO A 330 13.03 -3.44 26.58
C PRO A 330 12.72 -2.81 25.21
N LEU A 331 11.87 -1.79 25.15
CA LEU A 331 11.59 -1.06 23.91
C LEU A 331 12.75 -0.13 23.55
N GLN A 332 13.42 0.49 24.52
CA GLN A 332 14.61 1.30 24.32
C GLN A 332 15.76 0.46 23.76
N ASP A 333 15.97 -0.73 24.32
CA ASP A 333 16.99 -1.68 23.84
C ASP A 333 16.68 -2.16 22.42
N LEU A 334 15.43 -2.55 22.16
CA LEU A 334 14.99 -3.00 20.83
C LEU A 334 15.21 -1.91 19.77
N LEU A 335 14.89 -0.66 20.11
CA LEU A 335 15.02 0.48 19.21
C LEU A 335 16.41 1.13 19.25
N GLN A 336 17.32 0.60 20.06
CA GLN A 336 18.67 1.12 20.28
C GLN A 336 18.67 2.63 20.57
N LEU A 337 17.77 3.06 21.45
CA LEU A 337 17.62 4.46 21.84
C LEU A 337 18.62 4.79 22.94
N ALA A 338 19.38 5.87 22.75
CA ALA A 338 20.21 6.45 23.79
C ALA A 338 19.35 7.19 24.82
N PRO A 339 19.76 7.16 26.11
CA PRO A 339 19.08 7.92 27.13
C PRO A 339 19.18 9.43 26.86
N MET A 340 18.10 10.14 27.15
CA MET A 340 18.03 11.59 27.03
C MET A 340 18.92 12.25 28.10
N PRO A 341 19.62 13.36 27.78
CA PRO A 341 20.56 13.99 28.72
C PRO A 341 19.95 14.48 30.04
N SER A 342 18.68 14.89 30.04
CA SER A 342 17.99 15.35 31.26
C SER A 342 16.47 15.21 31.14
N PRO A 343 15.73 15.16 32.28
CA PRO A 343 14.27 15.19 32.27
C PRO A 343 13.70 16.45 31.62
N ALA A 344 14.37 17.59 31.76
CA ALA A 344 13.99 18.85 31.11
C ALA A 344 14.10 18.74 29.58
N PHE A 345 15.20 18.15 29.09
CA PHE A 345 15.39 17.87 27.66
C PHE A 345 14.32 16.91 27.13
N ARG A 346 14.02 15.83 27.88
CA ARG A 346 12.94 14.89 27.53
C ARG A 346 11.59 15.60 27.38
N ASN A 347 11.26 16.52 28.28
CA ASN A 347 10.02 17.29 28.19
C ASN A 347 10.01 18.23 26.96
N GLN A 348 11.16 18.79 26.57
CA GLN A 348 11.27 19.59 25.33
C GLN A 348 11.05 18.71 24.10
N VAL A 349 11.62 17.50 24.06
CA VAL A 349 11.40 16.53 22.98
C VAL A 349 9.92 16.13 22.91
N LEU A 350 9.29 15.80 24.03
CA LEU A 350 7.86 15.47 24.08
C LEU A 350 6.98 16.64 23.59
N ALA A 351 7.30 17.87 24.01
CA ALA A 351 6.61 19.06 23.53
C ALA A 351 6.78 19.26 22.02
N LEU A 352 7.98 18.99 21.49
CA LEU A 352 8.28 19.08 20.06
C LEU A 352 7.51 18.04 19.24
N LEU A 353 7.44 16.79 19.72
CA LEU A 353 6.64 15.71 19.12
C LEU A 353 5.15 16.07 19.11
N ALA A 354 4.63 16.59 20.22
CA ALA A 354 3.25 17.06 20.30
C ALA A 354 2.99 18.24 19.35
N ALA A 355 3.92 19.20 19.29
CA ALA A 355 3.83 20.36 18.41
C ALA A 355 3.80 19.94 16.93
N ASP A 356 4.67 19.01 16.50
CA ASP A 356 4.67 18.48 15.14
C ASP A 356 3.29 17.93 14.75
N THR A 357 2.72 17.10 15.63
CA THR A 357 1.40 16.49 15.43
C THR A 357 0.30 17.55 15.31
N VAL A 358 0.30 18.53 16.21
CA VAL A 358 -0.70 19.62 16.19
C VAL A 358 -0.56 20.49 14.95
N LEU A 359 0.66 20.87 14.58
CA LEU A 359 0.93 21.73 13.43
C LEU A 359 0.60 21.03 12.11
N ALA A 360 1.00 19.77 11.94
CA ALA A 360 0.74 19.01 10.73
C ALA A 360 -0.76 18.71 10.54
N VAL A 361 -1.42 18.18 11.58
CA VAL A 361 -2.85 17.84 11.52
C VAL A 361 -3.71 19.11 11.48
N GLY A 362 -3.35 20.15 12.24
CA GLY A 362 -4.02 21.43 12.26
C GLY A 362 -3.88 22.17 10.93
N GLY A 363 -2.65 22.24 10.40
CA GLY A 363 -2.34 22.83 9.10
C GLY A 363 -3.14 22.16 7.97
N GLU A 364 -3.17 20.84 7.94
CA GLU A 364 -3.97 20.10 6.95
C GLU A 364 -5.46 20.44 7.03
N LYS A 365 -6.03 20.49 8.24
CA LYS A 365 -7.43 20.87 8.43
C LYS A 365 -7.69 22.30 7.97
N ILE A 366 -6.81 23.25 8.26
CA ILE A 366 -6.92 24.64 7.84
C ILE A 366 -6.93 24.73 6.31
N VAL A 367 -5.99 24.04 5.64
CA VAL A 367 -5.92 24.01 4.17
C VAL A 367 -7.22 23.43 3.58
N ARG A 368 -7.69 22.28 4.08
CA ARG A 368 -8.96 21.68 3.61
C ARG A 368 -10.15 22.62 3.80
N LEU A 369 -10.25 23.29 4.95
CA LEU A 369 -11.32 24.23 5.23
C LEU A 369 -11.28 25.44 4.29
N PHE A 370 -10.08 25.98 4.03
CA PHE A 370 -9.89 27.10 3.12
C PHE A 370 -10.37 26.75 1.69
N PHE A 371 -9.90 25.64 1.13
CA PHE A 371 -10.28 25.23 -0.23
C PHE A 371 -11.73 24.74 -0.32
N SER A 372 -12.28 24.12 0.72
CA SER A 372 -13.71 23.78 0.77
C SER A 372 -14.60 25.02 0.72
N LYS A 373 -14.23 26.10 1.43
CA LYS A 373 -14.93 27.39 1.35
C LYS A 373 -14.85 28.00 -0.06
N GLN A 374 -13.66 28.00 -0.67
CA GLN A 374 -13.47 28.50 -2.04
C GLN A 374 -14.35 27.76 -3.06
N LYS A 375 -14.41 26.42 -2.97
CA LYS A 375 -15.29 25.61 -3.83
C LYS A 375 -16.77 25.96 -3.64
N LYS A 376 -17.23 26.18 -2.40
CA LYS A 376 -18.61 26.58 -2.12
C LYS A 376 -18.94 27.96 -2.71
N ILE A 377 -18.04 28.93 -2.60
CA ILE A 377 -18.23 30.27 -3.18
C ILE A 377 -18.32 30.18 -4.70
N ALA A 378 -17.42 29.42 -5.34
CA ALA A 378 -17.43 29.24 -6.79
C ALA A 378 -18.72 28.57 -7.31
N VAL A 379 -19.32 27.65 -6.55
CA VAL A 379 -20.59 26.99 -6.90
C VAL A 379 -21.80 27.93 -6.72
N VAL A 380 -21.76 28.86 -5.77
CA VAL A 380 -22.84 29.86 -5.60
C VAL A 380 -22.75 30.97 -6.66
N ALA A 381 -21.54 31.26 -7.15
CA ALA A 381 -21.30 32.29 -8.16
C ALA A 381 -21.55 31.83 -9.61
N ALA A 382 -21.64 30.51 -9.85
CA ALA A 382 -21.89 29.90 -11.16
C ALA A 382 -23.33 29.41 -11.25
#